data_AF-A0A1Q3CG37-F1
#
_entry.id   AF-A0A1Q3CG37-F1
#
_cell.length_a   1.000
_cell.length_b   1.000
_cell.length_c   1.000
_cell.angle_alpha   90.00
_cell.angle_beta   90.00
_cell.angle_gamma   90.00
#
_symmetry.space_group_name_H-M   'P 1'
#
loop_
_entity.id
_entity.type
_entity.pdbx_description
1 polymer ?
#
loop_
_entity_poly.entity_id
_entity_poly.type
_entity_poly.pdbx_seq_one_letter_code
_entity_poly.pdbx_strand_id
1 'polypeptide(L)'
;VMNQDFIKLDQFDGTNYTRWRDKMVFLLTALKIYYVLDPALAPVSKPKDDDTEEIKAQREKCELNELVCRGHILSIVTDRLYNLHAYMKLPREIWNALKIQYKNEK
;
A
#
# COMPACT_ATOMS: atom_id res chain seq x y z
N VAL A 1 10.85 10.75 -24.15
CA VAL A 1 11.62 9.72 -23.40
C VAL A 1 11.59 10.15 -21.94
N MET A 2 10.76 9.54 -21.10
CA MET A 2 10.81 9.81 -19.66
C MET A 2 11.98 9.01 -19.09
N ASN A 3 13.01 9.71 -18.61
CA ASN A 3 14.06 9.09 -17.81
C ASN A 3 13.41 8.53 -16.55
N GLN A 4 13.11 7.24 -16.56
CA GLN A 4 12.78 6.45 -15.39
C GLN A 4 14.06 6.13 -14.61
N ASP A 5 14.83 7.17 -14.27
CA ASP A 5 15.64 7.13 -13.08
C ASP A 5 14.66 7.18 -11.91
N PHE A 6 13.98 6.05 -11.67
CA PHE A 6 13.41 5.78 -10.37
C PHE A 6 14.56 6.04 -9.42
N ILE A 7 14.48 7.14 -8.66
CA ILE A 7 15.17 7.28 -7.39
C ILE A 7 15.16 5.88 -6.81
N LYS A 8 16.33 5.21 -6.74
CA LYS A 8 16.43 3.91 -6.10
C LYS A 8 15.97 4.15 -4.68
N LEU A 9 14.67 3.94 -4.45
CA LEU A 9 14.12 3.97 -3.12
C LEU A 9 14.84 2.82 -2.44
N ASP A 10 15.65 3.14 -1.43
CA ASP A 10 16.37 2.14 -0.65
C ASP A 10 15.39 1.02 -0.29
N GLN A 11 15.72 -0.18 -0.71
CA GLN A 11 14.89 -1.34 -0.45
C GLN A 11 14.89 -1.61 1.05
N PHE A 12 13.72 -1.80 1.63
CA PHE A 12 13.58 -2.12 3.03
C PHE A 12 13.94 -3.57 3.28
N ASP A 13 15.02 -3.77 4.02
CA ASP A 13 15.56 -5.06 4.40
C ASP A 13 15.15 -5.51 5.81
N GLY A 14 14.47 -4.61 6.53
CA GLY A 14 14.13 -4.77 7.94
C GLY A 14 14.89 -3.82 8.87
N THR A 15 15.74 -2.94 8.33
CA THR A 15 16.44 -1.90 9.08
C THR A 15 15.93 -0.50 8.74
N ASN A 16 16.09 0.46 9.67
CA ASN A 16 15.65 1.85 9.52
C ASN A 16 14.16 2.00 9.16
N TYR A 17 13.29 1.19 9.77
CA TYR A 17 11.85 1.14 9.54
C TYR A 17 11.21 2.52 9.62
N THR A 18 11.60 3.35 10.59
CA THR A 18 11.08 4.73 10.71
C THR A 18 11.32 5.54 9.44
N ARG A 19 12.54 5.50 8.89
CA ARG A 19 12.88 6.22 7.65
C ARG A 19 12.14 5.64 6.45
N TRP A 20 12.09 4.32 6.34
CA TRP A 20 11.35 3.64 5.27
C TRP A 20 9.86 4.01 5.31
N ARG A 21 9.26 3.91 6.49
CA ARG A 21 7.85 4.23 6.75
C ARG A 21 7.54 5.66 6.35
N ASP A 22 8.38 6.62 6.74
CA ASP A 22 8.15 8.03 6.42
C ASP A 22 8.24 8.30 4.90
N LYS A 23 9.20 7.66 4.19
CA LYS A 23 9.27 7.69 2.72
C LYS A 23 8.01 7.09 2.08
N MET A 24 7.53 5.95 2.58
CA MET A 24 6.32 5.29 2.07
C MET A 24 5.05 6.12 2.33
N VAL A 25 4.89 6.68 3.53
CA VAL A 25 3.76 7.59 3.83
C VAL A 25 3.78 8.79 2.89
N PHE A 26 4.95 9.41 2.66
CA PHE A 26 5.09 10.52 1.73
C PHE A 26 4.67 10.10 0.30
N LEU A 27 5.17 8.97 -0.19
CA LEU A 27 4.84 8.44 -1.53
C LEU A 27 3.33 8.22 -1.69
N LEU A 28 2.70 7.49 -0.77
CA LEU A 28 1.27 7.19 -0.82
C LEU A 28 0.40 8.45 -0.67
N THR A 29 0.87 9.44 0.07
CA THR A 29 0.20 10.75 0.22
C THR A 29 0.28 11.55 -1.06
N ALA A 30 1.45 11.60 -1.72
CA ALA A 30 1.62 12.27 -3.01
C ALA A 30 0.74 11.64 -4.10
N LEU A 31 0.54 10.32 -4.04
CA LEU A 31 -0.36 9.57 -4.90
C LEU A 31 -1.85 9.69 -4.51
N LYS A 32 -2.17 10.35 -3.38
CA LYS A 32 -3.53 10.48 -2.82
C LYS A 32 -4.21 9.14 -2.52
N ILE A 33 -3.44 8.11 -2.21
CA ILE A 33 -3.95 6.77 -1.90
C ILE A 33 -3.67 6.33 -0.46
N TYR A 34 -2.99 7.13 0.36
CA TYR A 34 -2.69 6.77 1.76
C TYR A 34 -3.93 6.36 2.57
N TYR A 35 -5.10 6.93 2.24
CA TYR A 35 -6.37 6.62 2.90
C TYR A 35 -6.76 5.12 2.83
N VAL A 36 -6.26 4.34 1.87
CA VAL A 36 -6.55 2.90 1.76
C VAL A 36 -5.93 2.06 2.88
N LEU A 37 -5.01 2.65 3.64
CA LEU A 37 -4.40 2.04 4.81
C LEU A 37 -5.20 2.27 6.09
N ASP A 38 -6.22 3.13 6.06
CA ASP A 38 -7.03 3.46 7.23
C ASP A 38 -7.90 2.25 7.65
N PRO A 39 -7.78 1.76 8.89
CA PRO A 39 -8.64 0.68 9.39
C PRO A 39 -10.13 1.09 9.50
N ALA A 40 -10.44 2.38 9.54
CA ALA A 40 -11.80 2.89 9.53
C ALA A 40 -12.43 2.90 8.13
N LEU A 41 -11.65 2.66 7.07
CA LEU A 41 -12.17 2.57 5.72
C LEU A 41 -13.07 1.33 5.60
N ALA A 42 -14.34 1.56 5.28
CA ALA A 42 -15.27 0.46 5.02
C ALA A 42 -14.73 -0.41 3.87
N PRO A 43 -14.81 -1.74 3.98
CA PRO A 43 -14.52 -2.61 2.86
C PRO A 43 -15.32 -2.19 1.63
N VAL A 44 -14.71 -2.27 0.46
CA VAL A 44 -15.39 -2.06 -0.82
C VAL A 44 -16.67 -2.90 -0.83
N SER A 45 -17.83 -2.24 -0.98
CA SER A 45 -19.11 -2.92 -1.00
C SER A 45 -19.17 -3.91 -2.16
N LYS A 46 -19.82 -5.06 -1.97
CA LYS A 46 -20.01 -6.02 -3.07
C LYS A 46 -20.90 -5.40 -4.16
N PRO A 47 -20.66 -5.73 -5.45
CA PRO A 47 -21.55 -5.33 -6.53
C PRO A 47 -22.99 -5.74 -6.28
N LYS A 48 -23.90 -4.78 -6.52
CA LYS A 48 -25.34 -4.99 -6.52
C LYS A 48 -25.92 -4.51 -7.84
N ASP A 49 -27.02 -5.14 -8.25
CA ASP A 49 -27.72 -4.80 -9.50
C ASP A 49 -28.36 -3.41 -9.47
N ASP A 50 -28.60 -2.85 -8.28
CA ASP A 50 -29.16 -1.51 -8.06
C ASP A 50 -28.10 -0.42 -7.83
N ASP A 51 -26.80 -0.74 -7.94
CA ASP A 51 -25.73 0.24 -7.79
C ASP A 51 -25.81 1.30 -8.91
N THR A 52 -25.76 2.58 -8.52
CA THR A 52 -25.60 3.67 -9.49
C THR A 52 -24.21 3.62 -10.13
N GLU A 53 -24.08 4.19 -11.33
CA GLU A 53 -22.78 4.27 -12.02
C GLU A 53 -21.70 4.98 -11.18
N GLU A 54 -22.10 5.94 -10.34
CA GLU A 54 -21.19 6.61 -9.40
C GLU A 54 -20.63 5.65 -8.34
N ILE A 55 -21.47 4.78 -7.78
CA ILE A 55 -21.05 3.76 -6.80
C ILE A 55 -20.11 2.75 -7.46
N LYS A 56 -20.40 2.33 -8.69
CA LYS A 56 -19.52 1.43 -9.46
C LYS A 56 -18.15 2.07 -9.74
N ALA A 57 -18.13 3.31 -10.22
CA ALA A 57 -16.88 4.03 -10.48
C ALA A 57 -16.06 4.27 -9.20
N GLN A 58 -16.73 4.55 -8.07
CA GLN A 58 -16.07 4.70 -6.78
C GLN A 58 -15.45 3.37 -6.31
N ARG A 59 -16.15 2.25 -6.50
CA ARG A 59 -15.65 0.90 -6.23
C ARG A 59 -14.40 0.60 -7.03
N GLU A 60 -14.45 0.75 -8.35
CA GLU A 60 -13.31 0.51 -9.25
C GLU A 60 -12.10 1.36 -8.89
N LYS A 61 -12.33 2.64 -8.59
CA LYS A 61 -11.28 3.55 -8.13
C LYS A 61 -10.66 3.08 -6.81
N CYS A 62 -11.47 2.59 -5.87
CA CYS A 62 -10.96 2.08 -4.59
C CYS A 62 -10.12 0.81 -4.80
N GLU A 63 -10.60 -0.13 -5.61
CA GLU A 63 -9.88 -1.37 -5.94
C GLU A 63 -8.54 -1.08 -6.63
N LEU A 64 -8.52 -0.13 -7.58
CA LEU A 64 -7.29 0.32 -8.22
C LEU A 64 -6.32 0.95 -7.20
N ASN A 65 -6.82 1.80 -6.31
CA ASN A 65 -5.99 2.43 -5.28
C ASN A 65 -5.43 1.40 -4.29
N GLU A 66 -6.20 0.38 -3.90
CA GLU A 66 -5.72 -0.73 -3.08
C GLU A 66 -4.61 -1.51 -3.80
N LEU A 67 -4.79 -1.82 -5.09
CA LEU A 67 -3.81 -2.53 -5.91
C LEU A 67 -2.50 -1.73 -6.04
N VAL A 68 -2.60 -0.43 -6.36
CA VAL A 68 -1.45 0.46 -6.51
C VAL A 68 -0.72 0.61 -5.17
N CYS A 69 -1.45 0.80 -4.07
CA CYS A 69 -0.86 0.91 -2.73
C CYS A 69 -0.10 -0.37 -2.36
N ARG A 70 -0.71 -1.54 -2.56
CA ARG A 70 -0.08 -2.84 -2.32
C ARG A 70 1.19 -3.00 -3.17
N GLY A 71 1.12 -2.63 -4.44
CA GLY A 71 2.25 -2.65 -5.37
C GLY A 71 3.42 -1.81 -4.86
N HIS A 72 3.17 -0.58 -4.40
CA HIS A 72 4.21 0.29 -3.85
C HIS A 72 4.81 -0.24 -2.55
N ILE A 73 4.00 -0.72 -1.62
CA ILE A 73 4.51 -1.29 -0.36
C ILE A 73 5.43 -2.47 -0.66
N LEU A 74 5.01 -3.38 -1.54
CA LEU A 74 5.79 -4.56 -1.89
C LEU A 74 6.99 -4.27 -2.80
N SER A 75 6.96 -3.23 -3.64
CA SER A 75 8.07 -2.93 -4.56
C SER A 75 9.31 -2.39 -3.87
N ILE A 76 9.17 -1.86 -2.66
CA ILE A 76 10.27 -1.28 -1.90
C ILE A 76 10.68 -2.10 -0.68
N VAL A 77 10.30 -3.37 -0.61
CA VAL A 77 10.83 -4.32 0.38
C VAL A 77 11.76 -5.35 -0.29
N THR A 78 12.63 -5.97 0.49
CA THR A 78 13.49 -7.08 0.03
C THR A 78 12.69 -8.29 -0.42
N ASP A 79 13.25 -9.11 -1.31
CA ASP A 79 12.61 -10.35 -1.80
C ASP A 79 12.14 -11.25 -0.65
N ARG A 80 12.92 -11.31 0.43
CA ARG A 80 12.55 -12.04 1.65
C ARG A 80 11.24 -11.52 2.26
N LEU A 81 11.11 -10.21 2.42
CA LEU A 81 9.91 -9.58 2.97
C LEU A 81 8.75 -9.59 1.97
N TYR A 82 9.04 -9.47 0.68
CA TYR A 82 8.06 -9.63 -0.37
C TYR A 82 7.37 -10.99 -0.25
N ASN A 83 8.16 -12.08 -0.20
CA ASN A 83 7.62 -13.44 -0.10
C ASN A 83 6.82 -13.65 1.20
N LEU A 84 7.24 -13.01 2.30
CA LEU A 84 6.53 -13.07 3.58
C LEU A 84 5.18 -12.35 3.56
N HIS A 85 5.01 -11.29 2.76
CA HIS A 85 3.80 -10.47 2.79
C HIS A 85 2.96 -10.55 1.51
N ALA A 86 3.45 -11.15 0.44
CA ALA A 86 2.78 -11.21 -0.85
C ALA A 86 1.45 -11.96 -0.82
N TYR A 87 1.23 -12.87 0.15
CA TYR A 87 -0.05 -13.58 0.28
C TYR A 87 -1.18 -12.68 0.83
N MET A 88 -0.84 -11.56 1.48
CA MET A 88 -1.82 -10.61 2.00
C MET A 88 -2.42 -9.83 0.83
N LYS A 89 -3.75 -9.82 0.76
CA LYS A 89 -4.47 -9.21 -0.36
C LYS A 89 -4.62 -7.71 -0.17
N LEU A 90 -4.80 -7.28 1.07
CA LEU A 90 -5.12 -5.88 1.36
C LEU A 90 -3.85 -5.13 1.76
N PRO A 91 -3.60 -3.92 1.21
CA PRO A 91 -2.42 -3.15 1.54
C PRO A 91 -2.33 -2.82 3.04
N ARG A 92 -3.47 -2.60 3.71
CA ARG A 92 -3.55 -2.36 5.16
C ARG A 92 -3.04 -3.54 6.00
N GLU A 93 -3.23 -4.77 5.54
CA GLU A 93 -2.75 -5.97 6.25
C GLU A 93 -1.22 -6.01 6.24
N ILE A 94 -0.63 -5.77 5.07
CA ILE A 94 0.83 -5.70 4.90
C ILE A 94 1.40 -4.57 5.75
N TRP A 95 0.80 -3.38 5.66
CA TRP A 95 1.21 -2.21 6.42
C TRP A 95 1.20 -2.45 7.94
N ASN A 96 0.12 -3.04 8.44
CA ASN A 96 -0.01 -3.36 9.86
C ASN A 96 0.96 -4.46 10.30
N ALA A 97 1.16 -5.50 9.48
CA ALA A 97 2.13 -6.55 9.77
C ALA A 97 3.54 -5.99 9.91
N LEU A 98 3.98 -5.15 8.97
CA LEU A 98 5.28 -4.47 9.02
C LEU A 98 5.38 -3.55 10.25
N LYS A 99 4.33 -2.78 10.55
CA LYS A 99 4.28 -1.92 11.74
C LYS A 99 4.42 -2.70 13.05
N ILE A 100 3.79 -3.87 13.16
CA ILE A 100 3.88 -4.72 14.36
C ILE A 100 5.27 -5.34 14.45
N GLN A 101 5.77 -5.90 13.34
CA GLN A 101 7.05 -6.61 13.28
C GLN A 101 8.23 -5.70 13.61
N TYR A 102 8.20 -4.44 13.18
CA TYR A 102 9.30 -3.48 13.34
C TYR A 102 9.01 -2.38 14.37
N LYS A 103 7.99 -2.54 15.21
CA LYS A 103 7.59 -1.53 16.22
C LYS A 103 8.73 -1.12 17.16
N ASN A 104 9.61 -2.05 17.50
CA ASN A 104 10.70 -1.88 18.45
C ASN A 104 12.08 -1.77 17.78
N GLU A 105 12.11 -1.68 16.45
CA GLU A 105 13.35 -1.48 15.71
C GLU A 105 13.87 -0.07 16.00
N LYS A 106 15.17 0.03 16.33
CA LYS A 106 15.80 1.27 16.80
C LYS A 106 16.42 2.05 15.65
#